data_AF-A0A4Q5QQP7-F1
#
_entry.id   AF-A0A4Q5QQP7-F1
#
_cell.length_a   1.000
_cell.length_b   1.000
_cell.length_c   1.000
_cell.angle_alpha   90.00
_cell.angle_beta   90.00
_cell.angle_gamma   90.00
#
_symmetry.space_group_name_H-M   'P 1'
#
loop_
_entity.id
_entity.type
_entity.pdbx_description
1 polymer ?
#
loop_
_entity_poly.entity_id
_entity_poly.type
_entity_poly.pdbx_seq_one_letter_code
_entity_poly.pdbx_strand_id
1 'polypeptide(L)'
;MGWTSMTSAGMAGHANPKAYLDDQFTYGRTLDGGGTRGMRVIDSAFVGNRVWYAAAEIIQDGEPQYVIALVCLVKWNPKARDGYVFGYKEMEESMGPCEADCPARILRLLSPTAKEHALDWRRRCLERLRMHGRKVTDGMRLRFPRPISFGDGHSGTDFIVMKKGEKITFRNGDGRGYYRITGFRDMSWTVVPETKVHRTIFAAAPAAAIAA
;
A
#
# COMPACT_ATOMS: atom_id res chain seq x y z
N MET A 1 -4.80 -18.86 14.68
CA MET A 1 -3.38 -19.20 14.49
C MET A 1 -2.50 -18.25 15.30
N GLY A 2 -1.45 -18.79 15.91
CA GLY A 2 -0.52 -18.09 16.81
C GLY A 2 0.61 -17.38 16.07
N TRP A 3 1.57 -16.82 16.81
CA TRP A 3 2.81 -16.32 16.25
C TRP A 3 3.85 -17.45 16.23
N THR A 4 4.55 -17.59 15.12
CA THR A 4 5.78 -18.38 15.02
C THR A 4 6.95 -17.43 15.21
N SER A 5 7.83 -17.72 16.16
CA SER A 5 9.03 -16.92 16.44
C SER A 5 10.26 -17.81 16.38
N MET A 6 11.37 -17.28 15.87
CA MET A 6 12.62 -18.01 15.75
C MET A 6 13.84 -17.13 15.94
N THR A 7 14.94 -17.80 16.29
CA THR A 7 16.26 -17.20 16.36
C THR A 7 16.90 -17.09 14.97
N SER A 8 18.07 -16.46 14.89
CA SER A 8 18.84 -16.41 13.64
C SER A 8 19.20 -17.82 13.12
N ALA A 9 19.50 -18.76 14.02
CA ALA A 9 19.74 -20.15 13.66
C ALA A 9 18.47 -20.81 13.10
N GLY A 10 17.29 -20.51 13.66
CA GLY A 10 16.02 -21.00 13.16
C GLY A 10 15.63 -20.47 11.77
N MET A 11 16.24 -19.36 11.33
CA MET A 11 16.11 -18.89 9.94
C MET A 11 16.94 -19.69 8.94
N ALA A 12 17.71 -20.70 9.37
CA ALA A 12 18.45 -21.62 8.51
C ALA A 12 19.38 -20.94 7.49
N GLY A 13 19.98 -19.79 7.84
CA GLY A 13 20.89 -19.04 6.98
C GLY A 13 20.21 -18.06 6.01
N HIS A 14 18.88 -17.95 6.03
CA HIS A 14 18.15 -17.02 5.18
C HIS A 14 18.44 -15.56 5.56
N ALA A 15 18.85 -14.75 4.57
CA ALA A 15 19.37 -13.41 4.81
C ALA A 15 18.34 -12.40 5.34
N ASN A 16 17.05 -12.63 5.08
CA ASN A 16 15.97 -11.76 5.51
C ASN A 16 14.62 -12.51 5.59
N PRO A 17 13.61 -11.94 6.29
CA PRO A 17 12.29 -12.55 6.42
C PRO A 17 11.62 -12.93 5.10
N LYS A 18 11.78 -12.13 4.04
CA LYS A 18 11.17 -12.43 2.74
C LYS A 18 11.74 -13.72 2.16
N ALA A 19 13.07 -13.84 2.11
CA ALA A 19 13.73 -15.06 1.62
C ALA A 19 13.29 -16.29 2.42
N TYR A 20 13.15 -16.14 3.75
CA TYR A 20 12.65 -17.22 4.58
C TYR A 20 11.21 -17.61 4.25
N LEU A 21 10.30 -16.63 4.13
CA LEU A 21 8.90 -16.91 3.86
C LEU A 21 8.67 -17.47 2.45
N ASP A 22 9.45 -17.02 1.47
CA ASP A 22 9.41 -17.56 0.10
C ASP A 22 9.74 -19.06 0.08
N ASP A 23 10.76 -19.47 0.84
CA ASP A 23 11.21 -20.87 0.98
C ASP A 23 10.24 -21.69 1.86
N GLN A 24 9.87 -21.17 3.03
CA GLN A 24 8.96 -21.82 3.98
C GLN A 24 7.60 -22.18 3.37
N PHE A 25 7.07 -21.33 2.49
CA PHE A 25 5.81 -21.56 1.79
C PHE A 25 5.99 -22.19 0.39
N THR A 26 7.19 -22.70 0.09
CA THR A 26 7.47 -23.49 -1.10
C THR A 26 7.89 -24.90 -0.69
N TYR A 27 6.94 -25.83 -0.64
CA TYR A 27 7.17 -27.21 -0.19
C TYR A 27 6.31 -28.22 -0.94
N GLY A 28 6.75 -29.47 -0.95
CA GLY A 28 5.98 -30.63 -1.38
C GLY A 28 6.01 -31.72 -0.31
N ARG A 29 4.93 -32.48 -0.17
CA ARG A 29 4.85 -33.64 0.73
C ARG A 29 4.12 -34.81 0.08
N THR A 30 4.60 -36.01 0.34
CA THR A 30 3.90 -37.26 0.00
C THR A 30 2.77 -37.49 1.00
N LEU A 31 1.65 -38.03 0.53
CA LEU A 31 0.52 -38.38 1.38
C LEU A 31 0.54 -39.88 1.71
N ASP A 32 0.04 -40.26 2.88
CA ASP A 32 0.06 -41.66 3.39
C ASP A 32 -0.73 -42.66 2.52
N GLY A 33 -1.50 -42.18 1.54
CA GLY A 33 -2.26 -42.99 0.56
C GLY A 33 -1.69 -42.96 -0.87
N GLY A 34 -0.47 -42.44 -1.06
CA GLY A 34 0.08 -42.13 -2.38
C GLY A 34 -0.33 -40.74 -2.86
N GLY A 35 0.36 -40.25 -3.90
CA GLY A 35 0.21 -38.89 -4.41
C GLY A 35 1.02 -37.85 -3.62
N THR A 36 1.03 -36.62 -4.15
CA THR A 36 1.77 -35.50 -3.56
C THR A 36 0.88 -34.26 -3.42
N ARG A 37 1.14 -33.46 -2.39
CA ARG A 37 0.52 -32.15 -2.23
C ARG A 37 1.58 -31.14 -1.83
N GLY A 38 1.45 -29.92 -2.32
CA GLY A 38 2.43 -28.89 -2.05
C GLY A 38 1.90 -27.49 -2.23
N MET A 39 2.81 -26.56 -2.03
CA MET A 39 2.61 -25.15 -2.26
C MET A 39 3.88 -24.59 -2.89
N ARG A 40 3.75 -23.62 -3.81
CA ARG A 40 4.88 -22.92 -4.41
C ARG A 40 4.60 -21.43 -4.49
N VAL A 41 5.47 -20.61 -3.91
CA VAL A 41 5.41 -19.16 -4.05
C VAL A 41 5.88 -18.76 -5.46
N ILE A 42 5.03 -18.06 -6.21
CA ILE A 42 5.31 -17.63 -7.59
C ILE A 42 5.63 -16.14 -7.72
N ASP A 43 5.14 -15.31 -6.80
CA ASP A 43 5.55 -13.91 -6.62
C ASP A 43 5.28 -13.51 -5.17
N SER A 44 6.13 -12.64 -4.62
CA SER A 44 5.97 -12.14 -3.27
C SER A 44 6.52 -10.73 -3.08
N ALA A 45 6.02 -10.04 -2.07
CA ALA A 45 6.38 -8.67 -1.74
C ALA A 45 6.45 -8.47 -0.24
N PHE A 46 7.48 -7.76 0.21
CA PHE A 46 7.59 -7.33 1.59
C PHE A 46 7.28 -5.83 1.70
N VAL A 47 6.08 -5.51 2.20
CA VAL A 47 5.53 -4.17 2.20
C VAL A 47 5.63 -3.55 3.59
N GLY A 48 6.14 -2.30 3.64
CA GLY A 48 6.25 -1.53 4.86
C GLY A 48 7.15 -2.14 5.94
N ASN A 49 8.02 -3.10 5.58
CA ASN A 49 8.85 -3.88 6.52
C ASN A 49 8.04 -4.57 7.62
N ARG A 50 6.78 -4.92 7.32
CA ARG A 50 5.80 -5.40 8.31
C ARG A 50 4.92 -6.53 7.81
N VAL A 51 4.62 -6.55 6.52
CA VAL A 51 3.71 -7.54 5.95
C VAL A 51 4.34 -8.13 4.70
N TRP A 52 4.39 -9.46 4.66
CA TRP A 52 4.75 -10.19 3.47
C TRP A 52 3.47 -10.68 2.79
N TYR A 53 3.36 -10.42 1.49
CA TYR A 53 2.27 -10.91 0.65
C TYR A 53 2.86 -11.85 -0.40
N ALA A 54 2.15 -12.92 -0.74
CA ALA A 54 2.54 -13.79 -1.83
C ALA A 54 1.34 -14.33 -2.61
N ALA A 55 1.57 -14.56 -3.90
CA ALA A 55 0.77 -15.48 -4.70
C ALA A 55 1.42 -16.86 -4.60
N ALA A 56 0.65 -17.85 -4.15
CA ALA A 56 1.11 -19.21 -3.96
C ALA A 56 0.22 -20.20 -4.72
N GLU A 57 0.83 -21.02 -5.56
CA GLU A 57 0.19 -22.15 -6.21
C GLU A 57 -0.05 -23.26 -5.21
N ILE A 58 -1.26 -23.81 -5.19
CA ILE A 58 -1.55 -25.08 -4.56
C ILE A 58 -1.29 -26.17 -5.59
N ILE A 59 -0.38 -27.09 -5.26
CA ILE A 59 0.06 -28.17 -6.16
C ILE A 59 -0.50 -29.48 -5.64
N GLN A 60 -1.05 -30.30 -6.54
CA GLN A 60 -1.47 -31.66 -6.26
C GLN A 60 -0.96 -32.57 -7.37
N ASP A 61 -0.29 -33.66 -6.99
CA ASP A 61 0.26 -34.66 -7.90
C ASP A 61 1.17 -34.07 -9.00
N GLY A 62 1.96 -33.06 -8.62
CA GLY A 62 2.85 -32.33 -9.52
C GLY A 62 2.20 -31.21 -10.32
N GLU A 63 0.87 -31.13 -10.34
CA GLU A 63 0.11 -30.19 -11.16
C GLU A 63 -0.43 -28.99 -10.34
N PRO A 64 -0.23 -27.74 -10.81
CA PRO A 64 -0.85 -26.55 -10.21
C PRO A 64 -2.38 -26.60 -10.33
N GLN A 65 -3.07 -26.43 -9.21
CA GLN A 65 -4.53 -26.48 -9.14
C GLN A 65 -5.15 -25.08 -9.19
N TYR A 66 -4.71 -24.20 -8.28
CA TYR A 66 -5.16 -22.82 -8.19
C TYR A 66 -4.15 -21.99 -7.40
N VAL A 67 -4.22 -20.67 -7.55
CA VAL A 67 -3.35 -19.69 -6.89
C VAL A 67 -4.14 -18.94 -5.83
N ILE A 68 -3.62 -18.91 -4.61
CA ILE A 68 -4.15 -18.15 -3.47
C ILE A 68 -3.21 -17.04 -3.05
N ALA A 69 -3.73 -16.07 -2.30
CA ALA A 69 -2.89 -15.11 -1.59
C ALA A 69 -2.59 -15.56 -0.16
N LEU A 70 -1.31 -15.49 0.20
CA LEU A 70 -0.84 -15.56 1.58
C LEU A 70 -0.46 -14.18 2.08
N VAL A 71 -0.79 -13.93 3.35
CA VAL A 71 -0.47 -12.70 4.07
C VAL A 71 0.22 -13.09 5.38
N CYS A 72 1.46 -12.67 5.56
CA CYS A 72 2.18 -12.87 6.82
C CYS A 72 2.45 -11.53 7.48
N LEU A 73 1.96 -11.35 8.71
CA LEU A 73 2.47 -10.31 9.60
C LEU A 73 3.88 -10.71 10.01
N VAL A 74 4.80 -9.75 10.00
CA VAL A 74 6.21 -10.00 10.28
C VAL A 74 6.70 -9.08 11.39
N LYS A 75 7.38 -9.69 12.35
CA LYS A 75 8.25 -9.02 13.31
C LYS A 75 9.69 -9.34 12.93
N TRP A 76 10.48 -8.30 12.69
CA TRP A 76 11.90 -8.42 12.37
C TRP A 76 12.70 -7.47 13.23
N ASN A 77 13.54 -8.04 14.10
CA ASN A 77 14.44 -7.31 14.97
C ASN A 77 15.77 -8.09 15.11
N PRO A 78 16.76 -7.87 14.22
CA PRO A 78 18.07 -8.51 14.30
C PRO A 78 18.82 -8.31 15.62
N LYS A 79 18.43 -7.30 16.42
CA LYS A 79 19.06 -6.93 17.69
C LYS A 79 18.19 -7.33 18.90
N ALA A 80 17.27 -8.27 18.72
CA ALA A 80 16.42 -8.76 19.81
C ALA A 80 17.27 -9.33 20.95
N ARG A 81 17.03 -8.86 22.19
CA ARG A 81 17.82 -9.25 23.37
C ARG A 81 17.59 -10.69 23.80
N ASP A 82 16.41 -11.23 23.52
CA ASP A 82 16.00 -12.60 23.79
C ASP A 82 16.45 -13.58 22.67
N GLY A 83 17.12 -13.08 21.63
CA GLY A 83 17.60 -13.87 20.50
C GLY A 83 16.53 -14.21 19.46
N TYR A 84 15.24 -13.93 19.71
CA TYR A 84 14.13 -14.18 18.77
C TYR A 84 14.01 -13.04 17.77
N VAL A 85 14.89 -13.07 16.77
CA VAL A 85 15.07 -11.98 15.80
C VAL A 85 13.95 -11.90 14.75
N PHE A 86 13.24 -13.00 14.51
CA PHE A 86 12.19 -13.07 13.50
C PHE A 86 10.95 -13.76 14.05
N GLY A 87 9.78 -13.23 13.70
CA GLY A 87 8.54 -13.96 13.85
C GLY A 87 7.54 -13.59 12.80
N TYR A 88 6.63 -14.52 12.50
CA TYR A 88 5.55 -14.30 11.56
C TYR A 88 4.24 -14.91 12.05
N LYS A 89 3.15 -14.41 11.47
CA LYS A 89 1.80 -14.97 11.60
C LYS A 89 1.15 -14.96 10.23
N GLU A 90 0.94 -16.14 9.69
CA GLU A 90 0.35 -16.39 8.39
C GLU A 90 -1.18 -16.35 8.44
N MET A 91 -1.77 -15.89 7.35
CA MET A 91 -3.21 -15.89 7.07
C MET A 91 -3.38 -16.08 5.55
N GLU A 92 -4.29 -16.94 5.13
CA GLU A 92 -4.72 -17.00 3.74
C GLU A 92 -5.85 -15.98 3.50
N GLU A 93 -6.02 -15.51 2.27
CA GLU A 93 -6.97 -14.45 1.92
C GLU A 93 -8.42 -14.67 2.40
N SER A 94 -8.88 -15.92 2.48
CA SER A 94 -10.22 -16.25 2.97
C SER A 94 -10.37 -16.22 4.49
N MET A 95 -9.28 -16.00 5.22
CA MET A 95 -9.30 -15.65 6.63
C MET A 95 -9.59 -14.15 6.86
N GLY A 96 -9.71 -13.36 5.78
CA GLY A 96 -10.06 -11.94 5.84
C GLY A 96 -9.03 -11.07 6.57
N PRO A 97 -7.73 -11.09 6.18
CA PRO A 97 -6.71 -10.30 6.86
C PRO A 97 -7.01 -8.79 6.80
N CYS A 98 -6.67 -8.07 7.87
CA CYS A 98 -6.89 -6.62 7.95
C CYS A 98 -5.96 -5.85 7.00
N GLU A 99 -4.75 -6.34 6.83
CA GLU A 99 -3.68 -5.76 6.03
C GLU A 99 -3.98 -5.94 4.53
N ALA A 100 -4.12 -4.82 3.82
CA ALA A 100 -4.62 -4.76 2.45
C ALA A 100 -3.72 -3.89 1.55
N ASP A 101 -2.41 -3.99 1.72
CA ASP A 101 -1.38 -3.27 0.95
C ASP A 101 -0.84 -4.15 -0.20
N CYS A 102 -1.55 -5.22 -0.54
CA CYS A 102 -1.08 -6.22 -1.50
C CYS A 102 -0.82 -5.56 -2.87
N PRO A 103 0.39 -5.70 -3.44
CA PRO A 103 0.71 -5.14 -4.76
C PRO A 103 -0.17 -5.69 -5.88
N ALA A 104 -0.51 -4.84 -6.84
CA ALA A 104 -1.34 -5.20 -7.99
C ALA A 104 -0.82 -6.41 -8.79
N ARG A 105 0.51 -6.60 -8.85
CA ARG A 105 1.11 -7.73 -9.57
C ARG A 105 0.78 -9.09 -8.92
N ILE A 106 0.70 -9.15 -7.59
CA ILE A 106 0.33 -10.36 -6.85
C ILE A 106 -1.16 -10.63 -7.03
N LEU A 107 -2.01 -9.61 -6.88
CA LEU A 107 -3.46 -9.75 -7.07
C LEU A 107 -3.84 -10.29 -8.45
N ARG A 108 -3.09 -9.94 -9.50
CA ARG A 108 -3.34 -10.41 -10.88
C ARG A 108 -3.04 -11.91 -11.09
N LEU A 109 -2.24 -12.52 -10.22
CA LEU A 109 -1.87 -13.94 -10.32
C LEU A 109 -2.91 -14.86 -9.66
N LEU A 110 -3.80 -14.30 -8.84
CA LEU A 110 -4.69 -15.10 -8.01
C LEU A 110 -5.82 -15.72 -8.84
N SER A 111 -6.12 -17.00 -8.60
CA SER A 111 -7.24 -17.67 -9.24
C SER A 111 -8.58 -17.06 -8.81
N PRO A 112 -9.64 -17.17 -9.62
CA PRO A 112 -11.00 -16.84 -9.22
C PRO A 112 -11.41 -17.57 -7.93
N THR A 113 -12.23 -16.93 -7.10
CA THR A 113 -12.70 -17.50 -5.83
C THR A 113 -14.12 -17.02 -5.54
N ALA A 114 -14.90 -17.87 -4.89
CA ALA A 114 -16.24 -17.54 -4.39
C ALA A 114 -16.27 -17.24 -2.88
N LYS A 115 -15.10 -17.32 -2.21
CA LYS A 115 -15.01 -17.12 -0.75
C LYS A 115 -15.19 -15.64 -0.43
N GLU A 116 -16.21 -15.30 0.35
CA GLU A 116 -16.60 -13.92 0.65
C GLU A 116 -15.46 -13.09 1.26
N HIS A 117 -14.79 -13.62 2.29
CA HIS A 117 -13.67 -12.92 2.93
C HIS A 117 -12.47 -12.67 1.99
N ALA A 118 -12.21 -13.58 1.05
CA ALA A 118 -11.16 -13.39 0.06
C ALA A 118 -11.55 -12.29 -0.93
N LEU A 119 -12.80 -12.28 -1.39
CA LEU A 119 -13.33 -11.24 -2.28
C LEU A 119 -13.32 -9.86 -1.62
N ASP A 120 -13.72 -9.76 -0.35
CA ASP A 120 -13.65 -8.52 0.43
C ASP A 120 -12.20 -8.03 0.56
N TRP A 121 -11.28 -8.93 0.95
CA TRP A 121 -9.87 -8.57 1.08
C TRP A 121 -9.26 -8.07 -0.23
N ARG A 122 -9.51 -8.77 -1.35
CA ARG A 122 -9.06 -8.34 -2.68
C ARG A 122 -9.64 -6.97 -3.05
N ARG A 123 -10.91 -6.70 -2.74
CA ARG A 123 -11.55 -5.40 -2.98
C ARG A 123 -10.85 -4.29 -2.19
N ARG A 124 -10.58 -4.50 -0.90
CA ARG A 124 -9.84 -3.53 -0.07
C ARG A 124 -8.44 -3.25 -0.61
N CYS A 125 -7.72 -4.29 -1.07
CA CYS A 125 -6.41 -4.11 -1.71
C CYS A 125 -6.50 -3.24 -2.97
N LEU A 126 -7.47 -3.51 -3.85
CA LEU A 126 -7.69 -2.74 -5.08
C LEU A 126 -8.08 -1.29 -4.82
N GLU A 127 -8.97 -1.06 -3.86
CA GLU A 127 -9.36 0.29 -3.43
C GLU A 127 -8.14 1.08 -2.94
N ARG A 128 -7.30 0.46 -2.12
CA ARG A 128 -6.10 1.10 -1.60
C ARG A 128 -5.09 1.40 -2.71
N LEU A 129 -4.89 0.48 -3.65
CA LEU A 129 -4.06 0.74 -4.83
C LEU A 129 -4.58 1.95 -5.63
N ARG A 130 -5.90 2.07 -5.80
CA ARG A 130 -6.53 3.23 -6.45
C ARG A 130 -6.28 4.52 -5.67
N MET A 131 -6.45 4.50 -4.35
CA MET A 131 -6.21 5.68 -3.51
C MET A 131 -4.75 6.13 -3.53
N HIS A 132 -3.81 5.19 -3.48
CA HIS A 132 -2.37 5.47 -3.51
C HIS A 132 -1.86 5.82 -4.91
N GLY A 133 -2.52 5.34 -5.96
CA GLY A 133 -2.26 5.68 -7.36
C GLY A 133 -2.70 7.10 -7.75
N ARG A 134 -3.43 7.82 -6.89
CA ARG A 134 -3.79 9.22 -7.14
C ARG A 134 -2.53 10.08 -7.34
N LYS A 135 -2.46 10.75 -8.48
CA LYS A 135 -1.33 11.64 -8.84
C LYS A 135 -1.31 12.83 -7.88
N VAL A 136 -0.14 13.09 -7.31
CA VAL A 136 0.10 14.23 -6.40
C VAL A 136 1.33 14.98 -6.90
N THR A 137 1.12 16.23 -7.29
CA THR A 137 2.14 17.12 -7.83
C THR A 137 2.44 18.25 -6.85
N ASP A 138 3.63 18.82 -6.96
CA ASP A 138 3.97 20.02 -6.21
C ASP A 138 3.00 21.17 -6.52
N GLY A 139 2.66 21.97 -5.52
CA GLY A 139 1.70 23.08 -5.62
C GLY A 139 0.22 22.67 -5.67
N MET A 140 -0.10 21.37 -5.76
CA MET A 140 -1.49 20.90 -5.82
C MET A 140 -2.27 21.29 -4.56
N ARG A 141 -3.45 21.88 -4.71
CA ARG A 141 -4.33 22.21 -3.60
C ARG A 141 -5.29 21.06 -3.32
N LEU A 142 -5.20 20.49 -2.13
CA LEU A 142 -6.07 19.42 -1.66
C LEU A 142 -7.09 19.97 -0.67
N ARG A 143 -8.35 19.58 -0.84
CA ARG A 143 -9.41 19.81 0.13
C ARG A 143 -9.86 18.51 0.75
N PHE A 144 -9.79 18.44 2.08
CA PHE A 144 -10.30 17.36 2.90
C PHE A 144 -11.74 17.68 3.34
N PRO A 145 -12.62 16.66 3.47
CA PRO A 145 -14.01 16.85 3.86
C PRO A 145 -14.18 17.24 5.34
N ARG A 146 -13.16 16.99 6.17
CA ARG A 146 -13.13 17.36 7.59
C ARG A 146 -11.85 18.13 7.89
N PRO A 147 -11.89 19.13 8.80
CA PRO A 147 -10.69 19.83 9.23
C PRO A 147 -9.66 18.88 9.82
N ILE A 148 -8.39 19.09 9.46
CA ILE A 148 -7.25 18.40 10.04
C ILE A 148 -6.61 19.34 11.05
N SER A 149 -6.53 18.89 12.30
CA SER A 149 -5.97 19.67 13.41
C SER A 149 -4.52 19.27 13.70
N PHE A 150 -3.72 20.27 14.08
CA PHE A 150 -2.29 20.14 14.37
C PHE A 150 -1.96 20.66 15.78
N GLY A 151 -0.79 20.27 16.29
CA GLY A 151 -0.36 20.62 17.65
C GLY A 151 -0.04 22.11 17.88
N ASP A 152 0.12 22.89 16.80
CA ASP A 152 0.28 24.35 16.85
C ASP A 152 -1.06 25.10 16.97
N GLY A 153 -2.17 24.36 17.10
CA GLY A 153 -3.53 24.91 17.14
C GLY A 153 -4.14 25.18 15.77
N HIS A 154 -3.40 24.98 14.67
CA HIS A 154 -3.97 25.11 13.34
C HIS A 154 -4.99 24.00 13.07
N SER A 155 -6.14 24.36 12.50
CA SER A 155 -7.12 23.44 11.94
C SER A 155 -7.60 23.97 10.59
N GLY A 156 -7.60 23.12 9.58
CA GLY A 156 -7.95 23.53 8.21
C GLY A 156 -8.39 22.38 7.34
N THR A 157 -9.14 22.68 6.28
CA THR A 157 -9.60 21.72 5.27
C THR A 157 -8.75 21.75 4.00
N ASP A 158 -8.08 22.87 3.74
CA ASP A 158 -7.39 23.16 2.49
C ASP A 158 -5.88 23.22 2.71
N PHE A 159 -5.15 22.46 1.91
CA PHE A 159 -3.70 22.35 2.03
C PHE A 159 -3.02 22.35 0.67
N ILE A 160 -1.88 23.02 0.58
CA ILE A 160 -1.05 23.08 -0.61
C ILE A 160 0.06 22.04 -0.47
N VAL A 161 0.14 21.11 -1.44
CA VAL A 161 1.18 20.09 -1.51
C VAL A 161 2.52 20.74 -1.78
N MET A 162 3.52 20.40 -0.97
CA MET A 162 4.92 20.74 -1.16
C MET A 162 5.73 19.45 -1.35
N LYS A 163 6.37 19.27 -2.50
CA LYS A 163 7.24 18.14 -2.79
C LYS A 163 8.71 18.54 -2.75
N LYS A 164 9.52 17.77 -2.04
CA LYS A 164 10.99 17.82 -2.11
C LYS A 164 11.51 16.41 -2.35
N GLY A 165 11.71 16.06 -3.63
CA GLY A 165 11.90 14.67 -4.05
C GLY A 165 10.65 13.84 -3.71
N GLU A 166 10.84 12.71 -3.02
CA GLU A 166 9.75 11.85 -2.54
C GLU A 166 9.06 12.37 -1.28
N LYS A 167 9.67 13.33 -0.57
CA LYS A 167 9.08 13.89 0.64
C LYS A 167 7.92 14.80 0.27
N ILE A 168 6.74 14.49 0.83
CA ILE A 168 5.54 15.32 0.71
C ILE A 168 5.25 15.97 2.06
N THR A 169 5.13 17.29 2.05
CA THR A 169 4.66 18.13 3.16
C THR A 169 3.55 19.04 2.67
N PHE A 170 2.94 19.80 3.57
CA PHE A 170 1.80 20.65 3.24
C PHE A 170 2.00 22.05 3.79
N ARG A 171 1.46 23.06 3.12
CA ARG A 171 1.18 24.38 3.70
C ARG A 171 -0.32 24.51 3.88
N ASN A 172 -0.77 25.40 4.75
CA ASN A 172 -2.20 25.70 4.85
C ASN A 172 -2.72 26.36 3.55
N GLY A 173 -4.05 26.56 3.44
CA GLY A 173 -4.69 27.15 2.27
C GLY A 173 -4.16 28.54 1.88
N ASP A 174 -3.65 29.31 2.84
CA ASP A 174 -3.03 30.63 2.64
C ASP A 174 -1.56 30.55 2.22
N GLY A 175 -1.00 29.34 2.09
CA GLY A 175 0.41 29.13 1.77
C GLY A 175 1.36 29.49 2.91
N ARG A 176 0.93 29.37 4.17
CA ARG A 176 1.73 29.57 5.38
C ARG A 176 1.91 28.26 6.16
N GLY A 177 2.88 28.26 7.06
CA GLY A 177 3.22 27.09 7.88
C GLY A 177 3.80 25.91 7.09
N TYR A 178 4.19 24.87 7.83
CA TYR A 178 4.61 23.59 7.30
C TYR A 178 3.99 22.47 8.13
N TYR A 179 3.20 21.64 7.47
CA TYR A 179 2.38 20.60 8.08
C TYR A 179 2.72 19.24 7.49
N ARG A 180 2.56 18.21 8.33
CA ARG A 180 2.66 16.81 7.92
C ARG A 180 1.32 16.14 8.15
N ILE A 181 0.66 15.74 7.07
CA ILE A 181 -0.57 14.96 7.12
C ILE A 181 -0.20 13.49 6.88
N THR A 182 -0.06 12.74 7.96
CA THR A 182 0.26 11.30 7.91
C THR A 182 -0.91 10.53 7.31
N GLY A 183 -0.65 9.59 6.40
CA GLY A 183 -1.70 8.76 5.81
C GLY A 183 -2.66 9.52 4.89
N PHE A 184 -2.31 10.73 4.42
CA PHE A 184 -3.20 11.52 3.55
C PHE A 184 -3.64 10.77 2.27
N ARG A 185 -2.83 9.82 1.80
CA ARG A 185 -3.18 8.96 0.65
C ARG A 185 -4.31 7.98 0.95
N ASP A 186 -4.50 7.61 2.21
CA ASP A 186 -5.59 6.75 2.67
C ASP A 186 -6.86 7.57 3.03
N MET A 187 -6.78 8.90 2.95
CA MET A 187 -7.89 9.80 3.26
C MET A 187 -8.69 10.20 2.00
N SER A 188 -9.97 10.53 2.20
CA SER A 188 -10.77 11.19 1.18
C SER A 188 -10.32 12.64 1.02
N TRP A 189 -10.01 13.05 -0.22
CA TRP A 189 -9.68 14.42 -0.58
C TRP A 189 -9.99 14.67 -2.04
N THR A 190 -10.21 15.95 -2.37
CA THR A 190 -10.45 16.44 -3.73
C THR A 190 -9.40 17.48 -4.10
N VAL A 191 -9.13 17.62 -5.40
CA VAL A 191 -8.24 18.68 -5.90
C VAL A 191 -9.07 19.95 -6.08
N VAL A 192 -8.66 21.05 -5.45
CA VAL A 192 -9.28 22.35 -5.65
C VAL A 192 -8.77 22.93 -6.97
N PRO A 193 -9.65 23.23 -7.95
CA PRO A 193 -9.23 23.88 -9.19
C PRO A 193 -8.65 25.25 -8.87
N GLU A 194 -7.44 25.55 -9.34
CA GLU A 194 -6.98 26.94 -9.36
C GLU A 194 -7.68 27.64 -10.53
N THR A 195 -8.62 28.54 -10.21
CA THR A 195 -9.14 29.49 -11.18
C THR A 195 -8.00 30.44 -11.53
N LYS A 196 -7.21 30.11 -12.54
CA LYS A 196 -6.30 31.08 -13.16
C LYS A 196 -7.18 32.13 -13.81
N VAL A 197 -7.42 33.23 -13.11
CA VAL A 197 -8.03 34.42 -13.70
C VAL A 197 -7.02 34.94 -14.73
N HIS A 198 -7.25 34.63 -16.00
CA HIS A 198 -6.52 35.28 -17.06
C HIS A 198 -6.81 36.77 -16.98
N ARG A 199 -5.76 37.59 -16.90
CA ARG A 199 -5.89 39.04 -16.92
C ARG A 199 -6.54 39.40 -18.25
N THR A 200 -7.81 39.77 -18.24
CA THR A 200 -8.49 40.32 -19.42
C THR A 200 -7.82 41.66 -19.74
N ILE A 201 -7.04 41.69 -20.81
CA ILE A 201 -6.49 42.93 -21.35
C ILE A 201 -7.61 43.54 -22.18
N PHE A 202 -8.26 44.60 -21.67
CA PHE A 202 -9.16 45.41 -22.48
C PHE A 202 -8.32 46.15 -23.52
N ALA A 203 -8.64 45.98 -24.81
CA ALA A 203 -8.05 46.78 -25.88
C ALA A 203 -8.43 48.26 -25.67
N ALA A 204 -7.46 49.17 -25.76
CA ALA A 204 -7.72 50.59 -25.69
C ALA A 204 -8.61 51.01 -26.87
N ALA A 205 -9.62 51.84 -26.60
CA ALA A 205 -10.49 52.39 -27.64
C ALA A 205 -9.67 53.18 -28.67
N PRO A 206 -9.95 53.04 -29.98
CA PRO A 206 -9.25 53.83 -30.99
C PRO A 206 -9.54 55.32 -30.77
N ALA A 207 -8.49 56.14 -30.92
CA ALA A 207 -8.59 57.59 -30.78
C ALA A 207 -9.61 58.14 -31.80
N ALA A 208 -10.56 58.94 -31.31
CA ALA A 208 -11.53 59.63 -32.14
C ALA A 208 -10.81 60.55 -33.13
N ALA A 209 -11.02 60.32 -34.43
CA ALA A 209 -10.55 61.22 -35.47
C ALA A 209 -11.30 62.55 -35.33
N ILE A 210 -10.55 63.62 -35.04
CA ILE A 210 -11.04 65.00 -35.10
C ILE A 210 -11.19 65.36 -36.58
N ALA A 211 -12.43 65.53 -37.04
CA ALA A 211 -12.71 66.13 -38.33
C ALA A 211 -12.53 67.65 -38.24
N ALA A 212 -11.85 68.21 -39.24
CA ALA A 212 -11.48 69.62 -39.38
C ALA A 212 -12.68 70.54 -39.61
#